data_AF-A0A956MMD7-F1
#
_entry.id   AF-A0A956MMD7-F1
#
_cell.length_a   1.000
_cell.length_b   1.000
_cell.length_c   1.000
_cell.angle_alpha   90.00
_cell.angle_beta   90.00
_cell.angle_gamma   90.00
#
_symmetry.space_group_name_H-M   'P 1'
#
loop_
_entity.id
_entity.type
_entity.pdbx_description
1 polymer ?
#
loop_
_entity_poly.entity_id
_entity_poly.type
_entity_poly.pdbx_seq_one_letter_code
_entity_poly.pdbx_strand_id
1 'polypeptide(L)'
;LQKIPNDHPLYNAFFSFDDGPPTTSIELNGWGDDLVHDYLKAIEINGRIAVLYSNKDYGCEWDYDFRNKRWLVEDNTKFGVNIVIYAMTSF
;
A
#
# COMPACT_ATOMS: atom_id res chain seq x y z
N LEU A 1 -6.09 15.99 0.74
CA LEU A 1 -5.78 14.57 1.04
C LEU A 1 -4.77 14.52 2.16
N GLN A 2 -5.09 13.90 3.29
CA GLN A 2 -4.22 13.84 4.49
C GLN A 2 -3.28 12.64 4.41
N LYS A 3 -2.04 12.79 4.89
CA LYS A 3 -1.11 11.64 4.99
C LYS A 3 -1.59 10.68 6.09
N ILE A 4 -1.48 9.39 5.83
CA ILE A 4 -1.79 8.34 6.81
C ILE A 4 -0.53 8.13 7.68
N PRO A 5 -0.61 8.21 9.01
CA PRO A 5 0.53 7.95 9.88
C PRO A 5 0.88 6.45 9.93
N ASN A 6 2.14 6.09 10.20
CA ASN A 6 2.61 4.69 10.18
C ASN A 6 1.98 3.81 11.27
N ASP A 7 1.40 4.40 12.32
CA ASP A 7 0.65 3.70 13.36
C ASP A 7 -0.82 3.42 12.97
N HIS A 8 -1.24 3.85 11.78
CA HIS A 8 -2.61 3.67 11.32
C HIS A 8 -2.97 2.17 11.15
N PRO A 9 -4.18 1.72 11.54
CA PRO A 9 -4.53 0.30 11.55
C PRO A 9 -4.44 -0.42 10.19
N LEU A 10 -4.52 0.32 9.08
CA LEU A 10 -4.27 -0.19 7.73
C LEU A 10 -2.95 -0.97 7.62
N TYR A 11 -1.89 -0.51 8.28
CA TYR A 11 -0.56 -1.15 8.20
C TYR A 11 -0.42 -2.41 9.06
N ASN A 12 -1.42 -2.72 9.87
CA ASN A 12 -1.44 -3.88 10.78
C ASN A 12 -2.75 -4.69 10.70
N ALA A 13 -3.53 -4.52 9.62
CA ALA A 13 -4.84 -5.14 9.49
C ALA A 13 -4.80 -6.68 9.39
N PHE A 14 -3.72 -7.23 8.81
CA PHE A 14 -3.51 -8.68 8.73
C PHE A 14 -2.02 -9.05 8.80
N PHE A 15 -1.20 -8.45 7.92
CA PHE A 15 0.25 -8.44 8.00
C PHE A 15 0.73 -7.13 8.63
N SER A 16 1.95 -7.12 9.19
CA SER A 16 2.55 -5.93 9.80
C SER A 16 3.52 -5.24 8.85
N PHE A 17 3.40 -3.92 8.79
CA PHE A 17 4.24 -3.00 8.01
C PHE A 17 4.66 -1.83 8.90
N ASP A 18 5.66 -2.06 9.77
CA ASP A 18 6.06 -1.10 10.81
C ASP A 18 6.62 0.22 10.22
N ASP A 19 7.23 0.13 9.04
CA ASP A 19 7.80 1.29 8.33
C ASP A 19 6.79 2.00 7.41
N GLY A 20 5.50 1.65 7.48
CA GLY A 20 4.44 2.24 6.68
C GLY A 20 4.26 1.57 5.31
N PRO A 21 3.87 2.30 4.26
CA PRO A 21 3.52 1.69 2.97
C PRO A 21 4.75 1.09 2.27
N PRO A 22 4.71 -0.19 1.87
CA PRO A 22 5.87 -0.84 1.25
C PRO A 22 6.25 -0.17 -0.07
N THR A 23 7.55 0.00 -0.31
CA THR A 23 8.04 0.56 -1.56
C THR A 23 7.79 -0.35 -2.76
N THR A 24 7.70 0.23 -3.95
CA THR A 24 7.60 -0.53 -5.21
C THR A 24 8.82 -0.29 -6.10
N SER A 25 9.04 -1.18 -7.06
CA SER A 25 10.12 -1.05 -8.04
C SER A 25 9.90 0.10 -9.03
N ILE A 26 8.67 0.62 -9.08
CA ILE A 26 8.20 1.59 -10.07
C ILE A 26 8.29 3.03 -9.55
N GLU A 27 8.43 3.25 -8.23
CA GLU A 27 8.42 4.60 -7.65
C GLU A 27 9.46 5.56 -8.23
N LEU A 28 10.71 5.10 -8.36
CA LEU A 28 11.82 5.95 -8.84
C LEU A 28 11.68 6.36 -10.31
N ASN A 29 10.99 5.54 -11.12
CA ASN A 29 10.94 5.74 -12.58
C ASN A 29 9.54 6.09 -13.10
N GLY A 30 8.50 5.91 -12.29
CA GLY A 30 7.11 6.01 -12.73
C GLY A 30 6.56 7.44 -12.80
N TRP A 31 7.08 8.36 -11.98
CA TRP A 31 6.56 9.73 -11.86
C TRP A 31 7.46 10.81 -12.47
N GLY A 32 8.71 10.46 -12.81
CA GLY A 32 9.68 11.38 -13.42
C GLY A 32 10.14 12.52 -12.51
N ASP A 33 9.97 12.35 -11.19
CA ASP A 33 10.36 13.32 -10.14
C ASP A 33 11.58 12.87 -9.31
N ASP A 34 12.13 11.69 -9.58
CA ASP A 34 13.25 11.08 -8.86
C ASP A 34 13.01 10.91 -7.34
N LEU A 35 11.76 10.77 -6.91
CA LEU A 35 11.39 10.62 -5.50
C LEU A 35 10.82 9.23 -5.16
N VAL A 36 11.23 8.70 -4.01
CA VAL A 36 10.52 7.59 -3.34
C VAL A 36 9.44 8.19 -2.46
N HIS A 37 8.21 7.71 -2.60
CA HIS A 37 7.05 8.25 -1.92
C HIS A 37 6.77 7.47 -0.64
N ASP A 38 7.19 8.01 0.50
CA ASP A 38 7.11 7.36 1.82
C ASP A 38 5.72 7.37 2.47
N TYR A 39 4.68 7.81 1.76
CA TYR A 39 3.35 8.02 2.35
C TYR A 39 2.21 7.47 1.50
N LEU A 40 1.09 7.18 2.17
CA LEU A 40 -0.22 7.12 1.55
C LEU A 40 -1.04 8.32 2.00
N LYS A 41 -2.08 8.65 1.23
CA LYS A 41 -3.05 9.66 1.64
C LYS A 41 -4.45 9.10 1.68
N ALA A 42 -5.29 9.64 2.56
CA ALA A 42 -6.69 9.25 2.66
C ALA A 42 -7.66 10.45 2.70
N ILE A 43 -8.91 10.14 2.38
CA ILE A 43 -10.09 10.86 2.88
C ILE A 43 -10.76 9.93 3.89
N GLU A 44 -10.96 10.43 5.10
CA GLU A 44 -11.64 9.69 6.16
C GLU A 44 -13.05 10.27 6.41
N ILE A 45 -14.01 9.38 6.61
CA ILE A 45 -15.38 9.72 7.02
C ILE A 45 -15.67 8.91 8.28
N ASN A 46 -15.95 9.60 9.39
CA ASN A 46 -16.19 8.98 10.70
C ASN A 46 -15.03 8.08 11.18
N GLY A 47 -13.78 8.48 10.94
CA GLY A 47 -12.59 7.71 11.33
C GLY A 47 -12.28 6.49 10.45
N ARG A 48 -13.00 6.30 9.34
CA ARG A 48 -12.76 5.23 8.37
C ARG A 48 -12.29 5.80 7.04
N ILE A 49 -11.33 5.14 6.41
CA ILE A 49 -10.87 5.51 5.06
C ILE A 49 -12.02 5.27 4.07
N ALA A 50 -12.53 6.36 3.49
CA ALA A 50 -13.48 6.33 2.38
C ALA A 50 -12.76 6.29 1.02
N VAL A 51 -11.59 6.95 0.93
CA VAL A 51 -10.74 6.95 -0.26
C VAL A 51 -9.31 6.77 0.17
N LEU A 52 -8.63 5.75 -0.37
CA LEU A 52 -7.19 5.54 -0.25
C LEU A 52 -6.51 5.99 -1.55
N TYR A 53 -5.51 6.86 -1.42
CA TYR A 53 -4.70 7.36 -2.53
C TYR A 53 -3.26 6.88 -2.36
N SER A 54 -2.71 6.30 -3.43
CA SER A 54 -1.33 5.86 -3.54
C SER A 54 -0.70 6.43 -4.80
N ASN A 55 0.52 6.94 -4.66
CA ASN A 55 1.44 7.30 -5.74
C ASN A 55 2.59 6.29 -5.84
N LYS A 56 2.37 5.04 -5.41
CA LYS A 56 3.38 3.99 -5.43
C LYS A 56 3.17 2.99 -6.56
N ASP A 57 2.10 3.16 -7.35
CA ASP A 57 1.74 2.31 -8.49
C ASP A 57 1.66 0.81 -8.17
N TYR A 58 1.01 0.49 -7.05
CA TYR A 58 0.78 -0.89 -6.64
C TYR A 58 0.06 -1.73 -7.70
N GLY A 59 -0.78 -1.11 -8.54
CA GLY A 59 -1.48 -1.79 -9.62
C GLY A 59 -0.51 -2.45 -10.60
N CYS A 60 0.45 -1.68 -11.13
CA CYS A 60 1.45 -2.21 -12.04
C CYS A 60 2.45 -3.13 -11.31
N GLU A 61 2.84 -2.81 -10.08
CA GLU A 61 3.76 -3.63 -9.28
C GLU A 61 3.22 -5.05 -9.03
N TRP A 62 1.90 -5.21 -8.97
CA TRP A 62 1.23 -6.49 -8.76
C TRP A 62 0.75 -7.16 -10.06
N ASP A 63 0.93 -6.52 -11.22
CA ASP A 63 0.48 -7.02 -12.53
C ASP A 63 1.53 -7.95 -13.17
N TYR A 64 1.79 -9.09 -12.51
CA TYR A 64 2.66 -10.15 -13.02
C TYR A 64 1.93 -11.50 -13.09
N ASP A 65 2.41 -12.39 -13.97
CA ASP A 65 1.90 -13.78 -14.00
C ASP A 65 2.11 -14.42 -12.61
N PHE A 66 1.02 -14.94 -12.03
CA PHE A 66 1.03 -15.53 -10.69
C PHE A 66 2.10 -16.61 -10.48
N ARG A 67 2.57 -17.28 -11.55
CA ARG A 67 3.65 -18.28 -11.52
C ARG A 67 5.01 -17.66 -11.23
N ASN A 68 5.21 -16.39 -11.54
CA ASN A 68 6.46 -15.67 -11.30
C ASN A 68 6.60 -15.25 -9.84
N LYS A 69 5.48 -15.14 -9.10
CA LYS A 69 5.44 -14.80 -7.68
C LYS A 69 6.36 -15.67 -6.82
N ARG A 70 6.52 -16.95 -7.16
CA ARG A 70 7.36 -17.93 -6.43
C ARG A 70 8.84 -17.56 -6.38
N TRP A 71 9.27 -16.65 -7.25
CA TRP A 71 10.66 -16.18 -7.33
C TRP A 71 10.90 -14.92 -6.51
N LEU A 72 9.85 -14.30 -5.96
CA LEU A 72 9.99 -13.17 -5.05
C LEU A 72 10.40 -13.67 -3.67
N VAL A 73 11.47 -13.09 -3.12
CA VAL A 73 11.93 -13.36 -1.74
C VAL A 73 10.87 -12.91 -0.74
N GLU A 74 10.29 -11.74 -0.99
CA GLU A 74 9.21 -11.18 -0.20
C GLU A 74 7.96 -10.99 -1.05
N ASP A 75 6.82 -11.38 -0.49
CA ASP A 75 5.54 -11.24 -1.15
C ASP A 75 5.03 -9.80 -1.09
N ASN A 76 5.25 -9.06 -2.18
CA ASN A 76 4.81 -7.68 -2.34
C ASN A 76 3.27 -7.50 -2.35
N THR A 77 2.48 -8.58 -2.50
CA THR A 77 1.00 -8.51 -2.51
C THR A 77 0.38 -8.55 -1.11
N LYS A 78 1.16 -8.79 -0.05
CA LYS A 78 0.70 -8.77 1.33
C LYS A 78 -0.01 -7.47 1.71
N PHE A 79 0.46 -6.35 1.19
CA PHE A 79 -0.17 -5.06 1.49
C PHE A 79 -1.56 -4.92 0.85
N GLY A 80 -1.77 -5.52 -0.32
CA GLY A 80 -3.10 -5.64 -0.93
C GLY A 80 -4.09 -6.37 -0.02
N VAL A 81 -3.64 -7.43 0.67
CA VAL A 81 -4.46 -8.15 1.67
C VAL A 81 -4.84 -7.21 2.82
N ASN A 82 -3.91 -6.42 3.36
CA ASN A 82 -4.21 -5.43 4.39
C ASN A 82 -5.26 -4.41 3.93
N ILE A 83 -5.16 -3.89 2.70
CA ILE A 83 -6.15 -2.93 2.15
C ILE A 83 -7.54 -3.55 2.14
N VAL A 84 -7.67 -4.78 1.65
CA VAL A 84 -8.96 -5.48 1.58
C VAL A 84 -9.50 -5.80 2.97
N ILE A 85 -8.68 -6.34 3.87
CA ILE A 85 -9.09 -6.65 5.25
C ILE A 85 -9.54 -5.38 5.97
N TYR A 86 -8.73 -4.32 5.94
CA TYR A 86 -9.09 -3.03 6.54
C TYR A 86 -10.42 -2.54 5.99
N ALA A 87 -10.61 -2.54 4.67
CA ALA A 87 -11.85 -2.10 4.04
C ALA A 87 -13.07 -2.92 4.47
N MET A 88 -12.91 -4.21 4.77
CA MET A 88 -14.01 -5.10 5.16
C MET A 88 -14.28 -5.13 6.67
N THR A 89 -13.29 -4.88 7.51
CA THR A 89 -13.39 -5.10 8.97
C THR A 89 -13.24 -3.86 9.83
N SER A 90 -12.87 -2.71 9.26
CA SER A 90 -12.89 -1.44 10.00
C SER A 90 -14.35 -1.01 10.22
N PHE A 91 -14.88 -1.26 11.42
CA PHE A 91 -16.20 -0.80 11.86
C PHE A 91 -16.09 0.49 12.65
#